data_AF-A0A534UMU4-F1
#
_entry.id   AF-A0A534UMU4-F1
#
_cell.length_a   1.000
_cell.length_b   1.000
_cell.length_c   1.000
_cell.angle_alpha   90.00
_cell.angle_beta   90.00
_cell.angle_gamma   90.00
#
_symmetry.space_group_name_H-M   'P 1'
#
loop_
_entity.id
_entity.type
_entity.pdbx_description
1 polymer ?
#
loop_
_entity_poly.entity_id
_entity_poly.type
_entity_poly.pdbx_seq_one_letter_code
_entity_poly.pdbx_strand_id
1 'polypeptide(L)'
;MKLSNRFWLTGILPSAVLAIVLISLASCFPVAEPVPRPTLNEVRSGTARGAIAADTTLRPGEIAADVAEIDRARREIRVITDGGRRHAIPYDLNATRVIYHGWEYPVESLEAGDRIAYPSVPRDRRYVDNIRIQEPVQARTSPTIARPAAPPLPRNDVVEGTVERVNYDLGVFDIRPRTGRMVTVSIPYNARTADVENFRGLRRGDYVRVEGEFVNSDSFQLLAFLSPRDR
;
A
#
# COMPACT_ATOMS: atom_id res chain seq x y z
N MET A 1 87.18 -51.00 -18.73
CA MET A 1 87.47 -51.95 -17.62
C MET A 1 87.38 -51.21 -16.29
N LYS A 2 86.75 -51.81 -15.27
CA LYS A 2 86.84 -51.50 -13.81
C LYS A 2 86.42 -50.08 -13.36
N LEU A 3 85.45 -49.92 -12.44
CA LEU A 3 85.51 -50.10 -10.96
C LEU A 3 86.58 -49.17 -10.33
N SER A 4 86.34 -48.44 -9.22
CA SER A 4 85.35 -48.55 -8.10
C SER A 4 85.20 -47.16 -7.42
N ASN A 5 84.04 -46.68 -6.94
CA ASN A 5 83.18 -47.17 -5.84
C ASN A 5 83.82 -47.10 -4.43
N ARG A 6 83.28 -46.28 -3.49
CA ARG A 6 83.27 -46.39 -1.98
C ARG A 6 82.56 -45.14 -1.40
N PHE A 7 81.38 -45.29 -0.76
CA PHE A 7 81.11 -45.27 0.71
C PHE A 7 81.29 -43.89 1.37
N TRP A 8 80.44 -43.31 2.23
CA TRP A 8 79.44 -43.75 3.23
C TRP A 8 78.19 -42.81 3.18
N LEU A 9 77.02 -43.00 3.81
CA LEU A 9 76.49 -44.06 4.72
C LEU A 9 74.95 -44.30 4.51
N THR A 10 74.11 -44.26 5.57
CA THR A 10 72.73 -44.79 5.66
C THR A 10 71.87 -44.07 6.72
N GLY A 11 70.54 -44.08 6.55
CA GLY A 11 69.51 -43.87 7.58
C GLY A 11 68.12 -43.96 6.93
N ILE A 12 67.46 -45.12 6.86
CA ILE A 12 66.70 -45.82 7.91
C ILE A 12 65.52 -44.98 8.46
N LEU A 13 64.31 -45.42 8.08
CA LEU A 13 62.99 -44.92 8.45
C LEU A 13 62.67 -45.11 9.95
N PRO A 14 61.69 -44.38 10.50
CA PRO A 14 60.35 -45.00 10.58
C PRO A 14 59.15 -44.08 10.26
N SER A 15 58.18 -44.69 9.58
CA SER A 15 56.73 -44.63 9.85
C SER A 15 56.04 -43.30 10.19
N ALA A 16 55.43 -42.73 9.15
CA ALA A 16 53.98 -42.49 9.09
C ALA A 16 53.24 -42.12 10.40
N VAL A 17 53.29 -40.84 10.78
CA VAL A 17 52.20 -40.19 11.53
C VAL A 17 51.83 -38.90 10.83
N LEU A 18 50.90 -38.98 9.88
CA LEU A 18 50.18 -37.81 9.40
C LEU A 18 48.70 -37.96 9.77
N ALA A 19 48.38 -37.59 11.00
CA ALA A 19 47.00 -37.43 11.42
C ALA A 19 46.41 -36.24 10.65
N ILE A 20 45.70 -36.53 9.55
CA ILE A 20 44.93 -35.54 8.82
C ILE A 20 43.73 -35.14 9.70
N VAL A 21 43.96 -34.14 10.56
CA VAL A 21 42.88 -33.46 11.28
C VAL A 21 42.10 -32.63 10.26
N LEU A 22 41.10 -33.26 9.65
CA LEU A 22 40.05 -32.57 8.90
C LEU A 22 39.26 -31.71 9.89
N ILE A 23 39.74 -30.48 10.14
CA ILE A 23 38.92 -29.44 10.75
C ILE A 23 37.87 -29.08 9.72
N SER A 24 36.73 -29.77 9.78
CA SER A 24 35.51 -29.36 9.12
C SER A 24 35.08 -28.05 9.74
N LEU A 25 35.55 -26.93 9.16
CA LEU A 25 34.97 -25.62 9.39
C LEU A 25 33.54 -25.67 8.86
N ALA A 26 32.63 -26.10 9.73
CA ALA A 26 31.21 -25.86 9.59
C ALA A 26 31.03 -24.34 9.66
N SER A 27 31.21 -23.67 8.52
CA SER A 27 30.75 -22.32 8.31
C SER A 27 29.24 -22.35 8.45
N CYS A 28 28.81 -22.15 9.68
CA CYS A 28 27.44 -21.79 10.02
C CYS A 28 27.21 -20.39 9.46
N PHE A 29 27.05 -20.31 8.13
CA PHE A 29 26.32 -19.22 7.53
C PHE A 29 24.94 -19.28 8.17
N PRO A 30 24.53 -18.27 8.95
CA PRO A 30 23.11 -18.16 9.24
C PRO A 30 22.45 -18.10 7.86
N VAL A 31 21.57 -19.07 7.58
CA VAL A 31 20.61 -18.92 6.51
C VAL A 31 19.82 -17.69 6.91
N ALA A 32 20.18 -16.54 6.33
CA ALA A 32 19.41 -15.34 6.48
C ALA A 32 18.05 -15.70 5.87
N GLU A 33 17.07 -15.92 6.75
CA GLU A 33 15.68 -16.09 6.35
C GLU A 33 15.39 -14.95 5.36
N PRO A 34 14.88 -15.25 4.17
CA PRO A 34 14.62 -14.21 3.18
C PRO A 34 13.67 -13.21 3.83
N VAL A 35 14.20 -12.03 4.19
CA VAL A 35 13.47 -11.04 4.98
C VAL A 35 12.13 -10.84 4.27
N PRO A 36 11.00 -11.19 4.91
CA PRO A 36 9.72 -11.23 4.23
C PRO A 36 9.49 -9.85 3.63
N ARG A 37 9.18 -9.80 2.33
CA ARG A 37 9.06 -8.53 1.60
C ARG A 37 8.07 -7.66 2.38
N PRO A 38 8.52 -6.52 2.93
CA PRO A 38 7.66 -5.74 3.81
C PRO A 38 6.50 -5.24 2.98
N THR A 39 5.27 -5.49 3.44
CA THR A 39 4.07 -4.94 2.81
C THR A 39 4.18 -3.43 2.76
N LEU A 40 3.50 -2.80 1.81
CA LEU A 40 3.52 -1.33 1.70
C LEU A 40 3.09 -0.67 3.02
N ASN A 41 2.18 -1.31 3.77
CA ASN A 41 1.74 -0.89 5.09
C ASN A 41 2.84 -0.97 6.17
N GLU A 42 3.68 -2.00 6.17
CA GLU A 42 4.82 -2.12 7.10
C GLU A 42 5.93 -1.12 6.79
N VAL A 43 6.11 -0.75 5.51
CA VAL A 43 7.03 0.34 5.12
C VAL A 43 6.44 1.70 5.52
N ARG A 44 5.14 1.93 5.26
CA ARG A 44 4.41 3.14 5.70
C ARG A 44 4.44 3.31 7.24
N SER A 45 4.34 2.23 8.01
CA SER A 45 4.39 2.26 9.48
C SER A 45 5.81 2.34 10.06
N GLY A 46 6.85 2.46 9.23
CA GLY A 46 8.26 2.48 9.65
C GLY A 46 8.72 1.20 10.36
N THR A 47 7.96 0.10 10.25
CA THR A 47 8.23 -1.18 10.93
C THR A 47 9.06 -2.12 10.04
N ALA A 48 9.12 -1.85 8.73
CA ALA A 48 9.96 -2.55 7.77
C ALA A 48 11.46 -2.48 8.15
N ARG A 49 12.11 -3.64 8.16
CA ARG A 49 13.56 -3.77 8.38
C ARG A 49 14.29 -3.75 7.03
N GLY A 50 15.03 -2.68 6.73
CA GLY A 50 15.83 -2.58 5.50
C GLY A 50 16.33 -1.16 5.22
N ALA A 51 17.18 -1.01 4.22
CA ALA A 51 17.62 0.30 3.75
C ALA A 51 16.49 0.97 2.94
N ILE A 52 15.94 2.05 3.48
CA ILE A 52 14.84 2.81 2.86
C ILE A 52 15.43 3.86 1.92
N ALA A 53 15.35 3.63 0.61
CA ALA A 53 15.80 4.60 -0.40
C ALA A 53 14.76 5.72 -0.57
N ALA A 54 15.06 6.93 -0.08
CA ALA A 54 14.18 8.09 -0.20
C ALA A 54 14.14 8.61 -1.66
N ASP A 55 13.19 8.09 -2.45
CA ASP A 55 12.99 8.45 -3.85
C ASP A 55 11.69 9.26 -4.01
N THR A 56 11.72 10.51 -3.52
CA THR A 56 10.57 11.42 -3.45
C THR A 56 10.54 12.47 -4.56
N THR A 57 11.65 12.67 -5.29
CA THR A 57 11.76 13.66 -6.37
C THR A 57 11.07 13.18 -7.64
N LEU A 58 10.58 14.10 -8.50
CA LEU A 58 10.00 13.74 -9.79
C LEU A 58 11.10 13.56 -10.84
N ARG A 59 11.06 12.51 -11.67
CA ARG A 59 12.07 12.25 -12.71
C ARG A 59 11.63 12.85 -14.06
N PRO A 60 12.57 13.16 -14.99
CA PRO A 60 12.21 13.68 -16.31
C PRO A 60 11.26 12.73 -17.08
N GLY A 61 10.17 13.26 -17.61
CA GLY A 61 9.16 12.47 -18.34
C GLY A 61 8.09 11.80 -17.46
N GLU A 62 8.21 11.88 -16.14
CA GLU A 62 7.15 11.49 -15.21
C GLU A 62 6.16 12.64 -14.98
N ILE A 63 4.91 12.28 -14.69
CA ILE A 63 3.82 13.15 -14.29
C ILE A 63 3.53 12.85 -12.82
N ALA A 64 3.47 13.89 -11.99
CA ALA A 64 3.04 13.75 -10.61
C ALA A 64 1.52 13.95 -10.49
N ALA A 65 0.88 13.11 -9.68
CA ALA A 65 -0.55 13.19 -9.41
C ALA A 65 -0.88 12.56 -8.04
N ASP A 66 -2.01 12.97 -7.47
CA ASP A 66 -2.59 12.33 -6.30
C ASP A 66 -3.64 11.31 -6.74
N VAL A 67 -3.60 10.10 -6.18
CA VAL A 67 -4.60 9.05 -6.43
C VAL A 67 -5.94 9.50 -5.83
N ALA A 68 -6.98 9.57 -6.64
CA ALA A 68 -8.34 9.85 -6.18
C ALA A 68 -9.12 8.56 -5.89
N GLU A 69 -9.01 7.55 -6.77
CA GLU A 69 -9.77 6.31 -6.68
C GLU A 69 -9.06 5.19 -7.47
N ILE A 70 -9.27 3.94 -7.09
CA ILE A 70 -8.75 2.76 -7.80
C ILE A 70 -9.93 1.89 -8.21
N ASP A 71 -10.38 2.03 -9.46
CA ASP A 71 -11.47 1.28 -10.06
C ASP A 71 -10.97 -0.08 -10.52
N ARG A 72 -10.99 -1.05 -9.60
CA ARG A 72 -10.55 -2.44 -9.84
C ARG A 72 -11.40 -3.17 -10.88
N ALA A 73 -12.67 -2.77 -11.07
CA ALA A 73 -13.56 -3.39 -12.04
C ALA A 73 -13.21 -2.96 -13.47
N ARG A 74 -12.84 -1.70 -13.67
CA ARG A 74 -12.38 -1.16 -14.97
C ARG A 74 -10.87 -1.32 -15.20
N ARG A 75 -10.10 -1.63 -14.14
CA ARG A 75 -8.63 -1.59 -14.09
C ARG A 75 -8.09 -0.20 -14.43
N GLU A 76 -8.64 0.81 -13.76
CA GLU A 76 -8.27 2.21 -13.92
C GLU A 76 -7.94 2.84 -12.57
N ILE A 77 -6.88 3.65 -12.52
CA ILE A 77 -6.55 4.51 -11.37
C ILE A 77 -6.98 5.92 -11.74
N ARG A 78 -7.96 6.48 -11.04
CA ARG A 78 -8.35 7.88 -11.21
C ARG A 78 -7.39 8.73 -10.41
N VAL A 79 -6.75 9.70 -11.06
CA VAL A 79 -5.74 10.58 -10.47
C VAL A 79 -6.09 12.05 -10.71
N ILE A 80 -5.61 12.92 -9.82
CA ILE A 80 -5.66 14.38 -9.97
C ILE A 80 -4.22 14.85 -10.14
N THR A 81 -3.90 15.33 -11.35
CA THR A 81 -2.58 15.92 -11.65
C THR A 81 -2.41 17.28 -10.95
N ASP A 82 -1.17 17.76 -10.82
CA ASP A 82 -0.88 19.09 -10.23
C ASP A 82 -1.66 20.26 -10.86
N GLY A 83 -2.04 20.15 -12.14
CA GLY A 83 -2.90 21.12 -12.82
C GLY A 83 -4.40 21.01 -12.46
N GLY A 84 -4.76 20.24 -11.43
CA GLY A 84 -6.14 19.96 -11.03
C GLY A 84 -6.93 19.07 -12.00
N ARG A 85 -6.30 18.56 -13.07
CA ARG A 85 -6.98 17.76 -14.09
C ARG A 85 -7.12 16.31 -13.63
N ARG A 86 -8.36 15.80 -13.69
CA ARG A 86 -8.69 14.39 -13.48
C ARG A 86 -8.31 13.57 -14.70
N HIS A 87 -7.59 12.47 -14.49
CA HIS A 87 -7.21 11.50 -15.51
C HIS A 87 -7.50 10.08 -15.01
N ALA A 88 -7.94 9.19 -15.90
CA ALA A 88 -7.97 7.75 -15.64
C ALA A 88 -6.73 7.13 -16.26
N ILE A 89 -5.93 6.44 -15.45
CA ILE A 89 -4.75 5.69 -15.88
C ILE A 89 -5.12 4.20 -15.93
N PRO A 90 -5.27 3.59 -17.12
CA PRO A 90 -5.47 2.16 -17.23
C PRO A 90 -4.21 1.40 -16.77
N TYR A 91 -4.41 0.30 -16.04
CA TYR A 91 -3.34 -0.56 -15.54
C TYR A 91 -3.59 -2.03 -15.89
N ASP A 92 -2.53 -2.83 -15.82
CA ASP A 92 -2.60 -4.29 -15.97
C ASP A 92 -2.12 -4.96 -14.68
N LEU A 93 -2.89 -5.95 -14.20
CA LEU A 93 -2.62 -6.64 -12.93
C LEU A 93 -1.26 -7.36 -12.90
N ASN A 94 -0.79 -7.82 -14.05
CA ASN A 94 0.41 -8.64 -14.18
C ASN A 94 1.62 -7.83 -14.65
N ALA A 95 1.42 -6.78 -15.45
CA ALA A 95 2.51 -5.94 -15.97
C ALA A 95 2.77 -4.67 -15.13
N THR A 96 1.74 -4.04 -14.55
CA THR A 96 1.94 -2.80 -13.77
C THR A 96 2.59 -3.11 -12.42
N ARG A 97 3.57 -2.28 -12.02
CA ARG A 97 4.26 -2.33 -10.73
C ARG A 97 4.17 -1.00 -10.00
N VAL A 98 3.90 -1.07 -8.70
CA VAL A 98 3.95 0.08 -7.81
C VAL A 98 5.28 0.05 -7.08
N ILE A 99 6.08 1.10 -7.17
CA ILE A 99 7.42 1.19 -6.58
C ILE A 99 7.38 2.13 -5.38
N TYR A 100 7.81 1.66 -4.21
CA TYR A 100 8.00 2.52 -3.04
C TYR A 100 9.28 2.14 -2.30
N HIS A 101 10.14 3.13 -2.06
CA HIS A 101 11.45 2.95 -1.42
C HIS A 101 12.32 1.79 -1.98
N GLY A 102 12.23 1.55 -3.30
CA GLY A 102 12.96 0.50 -4.01
C GLY A 102 12.28 -0.87 -4.04
N TRP A 103 11.10 -1.02 -3.42
CA TRP A 103 10.33 -2.26 -3.41
C TRP A 103 9.18 -2.22 -4.42
N GLU A 104 8.95 -3.34 -5.10
CA GLU A 104 7.81 -3.54 -6.00
C GLU A 104 6.60 -4.11 -5.25
N TYR A 105 5.45 -3.49 -5.51
CA TYR A 105 4.13 -3.79 -4.95
C TYR A 105 3.09 -3.99 -6.06
N PRO A 106 2.05 -4.79 -5.80
CA PRO A 106 0.90 -4.89 -6.69
C PRO A 106 0.03 -3.62 -6.57
N VAL A 107 -0.72 -3.30 -7.63
CA VAL A 107 -1.52 -2.05 -7.75
C VAL A 107 -2.57 -1.91 -6.64
N GLU A 108 -3.06 -3.03 -6.12
CA GLU A 108 -4.00 -3.13 -5.02
C GLU A 108 -3.50 -2.52 -3.70
N SER A 109 -2.19 -2.27 -3.58
CA SER A 109 -1.56 -1.65 -2.40
C SER A 109 -1.67 -0.13 -2.40
N LEU A 110 -1.90 0.51 -3.55
CA LEU A 110 -2.13 1.96 -3.62
C LEU A 110 -3.39 2.32 -2.83
N GLU A 111 -3.36 3.50 -2.21
CA GLU A 111 -4.51 4.08 -1.52
C GLU A 111 -4.93 5.40 -2.17
N ALA A 112 -6.22 5.72 -2.05
CA ALA A 112 -6.70 7.07 -2.34
C ALA A 112 -5.99 8.06 -1.41
N GLY A 113 -5.47 9.15 -1.98
CA GLY A 113 -4.61 10.10 -1.29
C GLY A 113 -3.13 9.73 -1.28
N ASP A 114 -2.66 8.66 -1.95
CA ASP A 114 -1.23 8.50 -2.22
C ASP A 114 -0.76 9.47 -3.31
N ARG A 115 0.40 10.10 -3.12
CA ARG A 115 1.09 10.90 -4.13
C ARG A 115 1.96 9.99 -4.98
N ILE A 116 1.71 9.98 -6.29
CA ILE A 116 2.44 9.13 -7.22
C ILE A 116 3.11 9.93 -8.35
N ALA A 117 4.20 9.37 -8.87
CA ALA A 117 4.84 9.73 -10.11
C ALA A 117 4.75 8.56 -11.10
N TYR A 118 4.36 8.81 -12.34
CA TYR A 118 4.24 7.79 -13.38
C TYR A 118 4.73 8.33 -14.72
N PRO A 119 5.33 7.51 -15.61
CA PRO A 119 5.78 7.97 -16.91
C PRO A 119 4.57 8.35 -17.78
N SER A 120 4.72 9.40 -18.59
CA SER A 120 3.73 9.70 -19.63
C SER A 120 3.61 8.51 -20.59
N VAL A 121 2.44 7.88 -20.65
CA VAL A 121 2.21 6.67 -21.46
C VAL A 121 2.28 7.04 -22.95
N PRO A 122 3.22 6.46 -23.73
CA PRO A 122 3.32 6.75 -25.16
C PRO A 122 2.15 6.10 -25.93
N ARG A 123 1.82 6.66 -27.09
CA ARG A 123 0.56 6.38 -27.84
C ARG A 123 0.37 4.92 -28.27
N ASP A 124 1.46 4.16 -28.34
CA ASP A 124 1.51 2.71 -28.64
C ASP A 124 1.23 1.83 -27.42
N ARG A 125 1.35 2.35 -26.20
CA ARG A 125 1.10 1.63 -24.95
C ARG A 125 -0.31 1.90 -24.43
N ARG A 126 -0.99 0.83 -24.00
CA ARG A 126 -2.35 0.88 -23.45
C ARG A 126 -2.38 1.00 -21.93
N TYR A 127 -1.31 0.63 -21.23
CA TYR A 127 -1.23 0.57 -19.77
C TYR A 127 0.03 1.27 -19.27
N VAL A 128 0.03 1.69 -18.02
CA VAL A 128 1.24 2.14 -17.33
C VAL A 128 2.03 0.95 -16.77
N ASP A 129 3.34 0.91 -16.99
CA ASP A 129 4.17 -0.19 -16.48
C ASP A 129 4.62 0.04 -15.03
N ASN A 130 5.01 1.28 -14.70
CA ASN A 130 5.59 1.62 -13.40
C ASN A 130 4.91 2.85 -12.80
N ILE A 131 4.49 2.76 -11.54
CA ILE A 131 3.94 3.85 -10.76
C ILE A 131 4.77 3.96 -9.48
N ARG A 132 5.41 5.09 -9.22
CA ARG A 132 6.22 5.29 -8.02
C ARG A 132 5.47 6.12 -7.00
N ILE A 133 5.37 5.66 -5.75
CA ILE A 133 4.85 6.46 -4.65
C ILE A 133 5.94 7.44 -4.20
N GLN A 134 5.63 8.73 -4.23
CA GLN A 134 6.51 9.81 -3.75
C GLN A 134 6.24 10.13 -2.28
N GLU A 135 4.97 10.12 -1.87
CA GLU A 135 4.51 10.44 -0.52
C GLU A 135 3.22 9.67 -0.25
N PRO A 136 3.18 8.75 0.72
CA PRO A 136 1.98 7.98 1.01
C PRO A 136 0.98 8.80 1.82
N VAL A 137 -0.32 8.49 1.71
CA VAL A 137 -1.38 9.25 2.39
C VAL A 137 -1.18 9.34 3.90
N GLN A 138 -0.65 8.30 4.55
CA GLN A 138 -0.49 8.24 6.00
C GLN A 138 0.67 9.12 6.51
N ALA A 139 1.68 9.40 5.68
CA ALA A 139 2.77 10.32 6.05
C ALA A 139 2.27 11.77 6.17
N ARG A 140 1.27 12.14 5.35
CA ARG A 140 0.65 13.49 5.35
C ARG A 140 -0.23 13.77 6.57
N THR A 141 -0.57 12.73 7.35
CA THR A 141 -1.44 12.83 8.53
C THR A 141 -0.68 13.20 9.81
N SER A 142 0.65 13.34 9.76
CA SER A 142 1.43 13.91 10.88
C SER A 142 1.30 15.45 10.93
N PRO A 143 0.89 16.05 12.04
CA PRO A 143 0.53 17.47 12.07
C PRO A 143 1.75 18.38 12.35
N THR A 144 2.19 19.18 11.37
CA THR A 144 3.00 20.41 11.61
C THR A 144 3.02 21.35 10.39
N ILE A 145 2.44 22.55 10.59
CA ILE A 145 2.66 23.83 9.89
C ILE A 145 2.14 23.99 8.44
N ALA A 146 1.53 25.17 8.21
CA ALA A 146 0.77 25.56 7.03
C ALA A 146 1.60 25.68 5.73
N ARG A 147 0.98 25.25 4.62
CA ARG A 147 1.38 25.58 3.24
C ARG A 147 0.13 26.09 2.47
N PRO A 148 0.26 27.03 1.50
CA PRO A 148 -0.90 27.58 0.77
C PRO A 148 -1.71 26.51 0.02
N ALA A 149 -3.00 26.81 -0.16
CA ALA A 149 -4.03 25.83 -0.53
C ALA A 149 -3.74 25.04 -1.82
N ALA A 150 -3.60 23.73 -1.67
CA ALA A 150 -3.90 22.77 -2.73
C ALA A 150 -5.43 22.78 -3.03
N PRO A 151 -5.88 22.28 -4.20
CA PRO A 151 -7.30 22.02 -4.43
C PRO A 151 -7.85 21.15 -3.29
N PRO A 152 -9.10 21.36 -2.84
CA PRO A 152 -9.65 20.51 -1.79
C PRO A 152 -9.63 19.05 -2.27
N LEU A 153 -8.90 18.22 -1.52
CA LEU A 153 -9.08 16.76 -1.50
C LEU A 153 -10.59 16.47 -1.45
N PRO A 154 -11.07 15.36 -2.05
CA PRO A 154 -12.41 14.88 -1.74
C PRO A 154 -12.47 14.72 -0.21
N ARG A 155 -13.23 15.61 0.42
CA ARG A 155 -13.45 15.52 1.86
C ARG A 155 -14.42 14.38 1.99
N ASN A 156 -14.06 13.36 2.76
CA ASN A 156 -15.06 12.40 3.20
C ASN A 156 -16.10 13.22 3.96
N ASP A 157 -17.29 13.31 3.38
CA ASP A 157 -18.37 14.09 3.95
C ASP A 157 -18.91 13.32 5.16
N VAL A 158 -19.34 14.05 6.17
CA VAL A 158 -19.91 13.46 7.38
C VAL A 158 -21.38 13.81 7.44
N VAL A 159 -22.22 12.79 7.34
CA VAL A 159 -23.67 12.91 7.51
C VAL A 159 -24.01 12.45 8.92
N GLU A 160 -24.70 13.31 9.66
CA GLU A 160 -25.19 13.00 11.01
C GLU A 160 -26.67 13.32 11.13
N GLY A 161 -27.40 12.48 11.85
CA GLY A 161 -28.84 12.60 11.97
C GLY A 161 -29.51 11.36 12.52
N THR A 162 -30.84 11.35 12.45
CA THR A 162 -31.66 10.24 12.94
C THR A 162 -32.05 9.32 11.79
N VAL A 163 -31.91 8.01 11.98
CA VAL A 163 -32.35 6.99 11.03
C VAL A 163 -33.88 6.97 10.95
N GLU A 164 -34.44 7.26 9.77
CA GLU A 164 -35.89 7.22 9.52
C GLU A 164 -36.36 5.88 8.97
N ARG A 165 -35.51 5.19 8.20
CA ARG A 165 -35.83 3.91 7.56
C ARG A 165 -34.57 3.10 7.34
N VAL A 166 -34.66 1.78 7.46
CA VAL A 166 -33.60 0.82 7.13
C VAL A 166 -34.18 -0.23 6.19
N ASN A 167 -33.44 -0.59 5.15
CA ASN A 167 -33.76 -1.69 4.25
C ASN A 167 -32.54 -2.61 4.16
N TYR A 168 -32.59 -3.70 4.92
CA TYR A 168 -31.48 -4.66 5.01
C TYR A 168 -31.26 -5.44 3.71
N ASP A 169 -32.32 -5.72 2.94
CA ASP A 169 -32.24 -6.49 1.69
C ASP A 169 -31.48 -5.72 0.59
N LEU A 170 -31.63 -4.38 0.58
CA LEU A 170 -30.94 -3.50 -0.36
C LEU A 170 -29.62 -2.92 0.21
N GLY A 171 -29.31 -3.14 1.48
CA GLY A 171 -28.13 -2.54 2.12
C GLY A 171 -28.19 -1.01 2.18
N VAL A 172 -29.37 -0.42 2.41
CA VAL A 172 -29.54 1.04 2.49
C VAL A 172 -30.31 1.49 3.72
N PHE A 173 -30.09 2.72 4.16
CA PHE A 173 -30.88 3.37 5.22
C PHE A 173 -30.98 4.87 5.00
N ASP A 174 -32.10 5.47 5.41
CA ASP A 174 -32.35 6.90 5.26
C ASP A 174 -32.03 7.64 6.56
N ILE A 175 -31.10 8.59 6.50
CA ILE A 175 -30.82 9.54 7.57
C ILE A 175 -31.63 10.80 7.35
N ARG A 176 -32.20 11.36 8.41
CA ARG A 176 -32.70 12.75 8.46
C ARG A 176 -31.70 13.62 9.25
N PRO A 177 -30.87 14.43 8.58
CA PRO A 177 -30.01 15.42 9.22
C PRO A 177 -30.83 16.51 9.91
N ARG A 178 -30.27 17.13 10.94
CA ARG A 178 -30.93 18.26 11.66
C ARG A 178 -31.09 19.52 10.80
N THR A 179 -30.29 19.66 9.76
CA THR A 179 -30.09 20.90 8.99
C THR A 179 -30.64 20.85 7.56
N GLY A 180 -31.21 19.72 7.11
CA GLY A 180 -31.42 19.52 5.68
C GLY A 180 -32.38 18.39 5.29
N ARG A 181 -32.24 17.98 4.03
CA ARG A 181 -33.06 16.96 3.38
C ARG A 181 -32.65 15.56 3.82
N MET A 182 -33.57 14.60 3.65
CA MET A 182 -33.30 13.19 3.91
C MET A 182 -32.23 12.66 2.93
N VAL A 183 -31.29 11.88 3.44
CA VAL A 183 -30.17 11.31 2.67
C VAL A 183 -30.25 9.79 2.76
N THR A 184 -30.30 9.11 1.62
CA THR A 184 -30.20 7.65 1.55
C THR A 184 -28.73 7.26 1.57
N VAL A 185 -28.32 6.53 2.60
CA VAL A 185 -26.98 5.96 2.75
C VAL A 185 -26.96 4.53 2.25
N SER A 186 -25.98 4.19 1.41
CA SER A 186 -25.77 2.84 0.86
C SER A 186 -24.51 2.19 1.42
N ILE A 187 -24.63 0.93 1.84
CA ILE A 187 -23.50 0.11 2.28
C ILE A 187 -22.81 -0.49 1.04
N PRO A 188 -21.50 -0.28 0.83
CA PRO A 188 -20.79 -0.93 -0.27
C PRO A 188 -20.68 -2.44 -0.05
N TYR A 189 -20.69 -3.21 -1.14
CA TYR A 189 -20.60 -4.69 -1.10
C TYR A 189 -19.33 -5.19 -0.37
N ASN A 190 -18.26 -4.42 -0.41
CA ASN A 190 -16.98 -4.68 0.26
C ASN A 190 -16.79 -3.87 1.56
N ALA A 191 -17.88 -3.48 2.23
CA ALA A 191 -17.84 -2.86 3.55
C ALA A 191 -17.11 -3.75 4.57
N ARG A 192 -16.50 -3.14 5.59
CA ARG A 192 -15.83 -3.88 6.67
C ARG A 192 -16.88 -4.61 7.51
N THR A 193 -16.51 -5.75 8.10
CA THR A 193 -17.42 -6.54 8.96
C THR A 193 -18.09 -5.70 10.03
N ALA A 194 -17.33 -4.82 10.70
CA ALA A 194 -17.84 -3.91 11.72
C ALA A 194 -18.90 -2.92 11.19
N ASP A 195 -18.75 -2.41 9.97
CA ASP A 195 -19.74 -1.50 9.35
C ASP A 195 -21.01 -2.26 8.93
N VAL A 196 -20.87 -3.50 8.47
CA VAL A 196 -22.00 -4.40 8.17
C VAL A 196 -22.75 -4.79 9.46
N GLU A 197 -22.03 -5.03 10.56
CA GLU A 197 -22.63 -5.31 11.87
C GLU A 197 -23.34 -4.09 12.45
N ASN A 198 -22.74 -2.90 12.38
CA ASN A 198 -23.38 -1.64 12.75
C ASN A 198 -24.67 -1.42 11.94
N PHE A 199 -24.62 -1.58 10.60
CA PHE A 199 -25.79 -1.48 9.74
C PHE A 199 -26.91 -2.47 10.11
N ARG A 200 -26.56 -3.73 10.40
CA ARG A 200 -27.52 -4.76 10.86
C ARG A 200 -28.11 -4.43 12.24
N GLY A 201 -27.40 -3.67 13.06
CA GLY A 201 -27.87 -3.19 14.35
C GLY A 201 -28.84 -2.00 14.27
N LEU A 202 -28.78 -1.21 13.19
CA LEU A 202 -29.55 0.04 13.06
C LEU A 202 -31.06 -0.18 13.14
N ARG A 203 -31.73 0.73 13.84
CA ARG A 203 -33.19 0.83 13.93
C ARG A 203 -33.64 2.25 13.62
N ARG A 204 -34.93 2.37 13.26
CA ARG A 204 -35.58 3.67 13.14
C ARG A 204 -35.55 4.38 14.49
N GLY A 205 -35.10 5.62 14.50
CA GLY A 205 -34.92 6.44 15.71
C GLY A 205 -33.48 6.53 16.19
N ASP A 206 -32.58 5.65 15.73
CA ASP A 206 -31.18 5.69 16.12
C ASP A 206 -30.49 6.98 15.62
N TYR A 207 -29.67 7.60 16.47
CA TYR A 207 -28.80 8.68 16.05
C TYR A 207 -27.48 8.10 15.53
N VAL A 208 -27.12 8.46 14.30
CA VAL A 208 -25.94 7.96 13.61
C VAL A 208 -25.11 9.10 13.07
N ARG A 209 -23.81 8.86 12.98
CA ARG A 209 -22.83 9.71 12.32
C ARG A 209 -22.01 8.83 11.40
N VAL A 210 -21.96 9.18 10.13
CA VAL A 210 -21.36 8.33 9.09
C VAL A 210 -20.44 9.14 8.19
N GLU A 211 -19.32 8.54 7.84
CA GLU A 211 -18.33 9.07 6.92
C GLU A 211 -18.50 8.37 5.56
N GLY A 212 -18.30 9.11 4.46
CA GLY A 212 -18.56 8.61 3.12
C GLY A 212 -18.47 9.68 2.03
N GLU A 213 -19.01 9.39 0.85
CA GLU A 213 -19.01 10.29 -0.30
C GLU A 213 -20.43 10.43 -0.88
N PHE A 214 -20.83 11.65 -1.23
CA PHE A 214 -22.08 11.89 -1.94
C PHE A 214 -21.98 11.48 -3.42
N VAL A 215 -22.73 10.46 -3.80
CA VAL A 215 -22.92 10.05 -5.22
C VAL A 215 -23.81 11.07 -5.94
N ASN A 216 -24.74 11.69 -5.21
CA ASN A 216 -25.51 12.87 -5.61
C ASN A 216 -26.05 13.57 -4.33
N SER A 217 -26.86 14.63 -4.45
CA SER A 217 -27.33 15.41 -3.29
C SER A 217 -28.11 14.62 -2.23
N ASP A 218 -28.74 13.52 -2.64
CA ASP A 218 -29.69 12.76 -1.83
C ASP A 218 -29.19 11.32 -1.54
N SER A 219 -28.06 10.91 -2.16
CA SER A 219 -27.49 9.56 -2.10
C SER A 219 -26.02 9.59 -1.69
N PHE A 220 -25.71 8.85 -0.64
CA PHE A 220 -24.41 8.85 0.04
C PHE A 220 -23.87 7.42 0.15
N GLN A 221 -22.63 7.19 -0.24
CA GLN A 221 -21.98 5.89 -0.12
C GLN A 221 -21.19 5.83 1.18
N LEU A 222 -21.49 4.85 2.03
CA LEU A 222 -20.82 4.68 3.31
C LEU A 222 -19.35 4.27 3.12
N LEU A 223 -18.45 4.99 3.80
CA LEU A 223 -17.06 4.56 4.03
C LEU A 223 -16.89 3.94 5.42
N ALA A 224 -17.47 4.55 6.46
CA ALA A 224 -17.41 4.06 7.84
C ALA A 224 -18.55 4.60 8.73
N PHE A 225 -18.99 3.79 9.69
CA PHE A 225 -19.74 4.30 10.84
C PHE A 225 -18.79 5.01 11.81
N LEU A 226 -19.08 6.28 12.10
CA LEU A 226 -18.41 7.04 13.15
C LEU A 226 -19.19 6.81 14.45
N SER A 227 -18.67 5.93 15.32
CA SER A 227 -19.24 5.71 16.64
C SER A 227 -19.50 7.04 17.37
N PRO A 228 -20.64 7.19 18.06
CA PRO A 228 -20.84 8.33 18.97
C PRO A 228 -19.65 8.40 19.93
N ARG A 229 -19.01 9.57 20.02
CA ARG A 229 -18.01 9.86 21.07
C ARG A 229 -18.76 10.14 22.38
N ASP A 230 -19.35 9.10 22.95
CA ASP A 230 -20.13 9.19 24.17
C ASP A 230 -19.37 8.63 25.37
N ARG A 231 -18.46 9.46 25.92
CA ARG A 231 -18.46 9.94 27.32
C ARG A 231 -17.14 10.62 27.71
#